data_AF-A0A6L2ZTC9-F1
#
_entry.id   AF-A0A6L2ZTC9-F1
#
_cell.length_a   1.000
_cell.length_b   1.000
_cell.length_c   1.000
_cell.angle_alpha   90.00
_cell.angle_beta   90.00
_cell.angle_gamma   90.00
#
_symmetry.space_group_name_H-M   'P 1'
#
loop_
_entity.id
_entity.type
_entity.pdbx_description
1 polymer ?
#
loop_
_entity_poly.entity_id
_entity_poly.type
_entity_poly.pdbx_seq_one_letter_code
_entity_poly.pdbx_strand_id
1 'polypeptide(L)'
;MALEKNDSYMKNQNTCLIFAHRGSKCNRPENTLAAFQEALRVKADGIELDVHLTKDDQLVVIHDEKVNRTTSGKGRVRDLRLAELKQLDAGSWFDRQFKGEAIPTLKEVLKLLNNENFTGFLNIELKTDIINYPGIEEKVVELIAQETLPFTIIYSSLTSLHFKGFMRSV
;
A
#
# COMPACT_ATOMS: atom_id res chain seq x y z
N MET A 1 -15.84 -34.78 -8.16
CA MET A 1 -15.84 -33.62 -9.06
C MET A 1 -14.87 -32.62 -8.46
N ALA A 2 -13.61 -32.70 -8.88
CA ALA A 2 -12.52 -31.94 -8.28
C ALA A 2 -12.55 -30.49 -8.78
N LEU A 3 -12.39 -29.55 -7.85
CA LEU A 3 -12.26 -28.12 -8.16
C LEU A 3 -10.85 -27.88 -8.68
N GLU A 4 -10.73 -27.63 -9.98
CA GLU A 4 -9.54 -27.02 -10.58
C GLU A 4 -9.41 -25.59 -10.03
N LYS A 5 -8.53 -25.38 -9.05
CA LYS A 5 -8.14 -24.04 -8.59
C LYS A 5 -6.70 -23.78 -9.01
N ASN A 6 -6.55 -22.89 -9.99
CA ASN A 6 -5.39 -22.05 -10.32
C ASN A 6 -4.00 -22.68 -10.20
N ASP A 7 -3.67 -23.53 -11.17
CA ASP A 7 -2.37 -24.19 -11.34
C ASP A 7 -1.36 -23.34 -12.17
N SER A 8 -1.68 -22.09 -12.51
CA SER A 8 -0.85 -21.28 -13.43
C SER A 8 0.34 -20.58 -12.77
N TYR A 9 0.31 -20.34 -11.46
CA TYR A 9 1.40 -19.65 -10.74
C TYR A 9 2.48 -20.60 -10.19
N MET A 10 2.19 -21.89 -10.04
CA MET A 10 3.09 -22.84 -9.34
C MET A 10 4.06 -23.58 -10.26
N LYS A 11 4.19 -23.19 -11.55
CA LYS A 11 4.98 -23.95 -12.54
C LYS A 11 6.43 -23.55 -12.75
N ASN A 12 7.01 -22.60 -12.01
CA ASN A 12 8.45 -22.30 -12.10
C ASN A 12 9.06 -21.92 -10.75
N GLN A 13 9.61 -22.90 -10.01
CA GLN A 13 10.27 -22.68 -8.71
C GLN A 13 11.67 -22.02 -8.79
N ASN A 14 11.96 -21.26 -9.85
CA ASN A 14 13.27 -20.61 -10.08
C ASN A 14 13.18 -19.18 -10.64
N THR A 15 12.01 -18.53 -10.56
CA THR A 15 11.83 -17.16 -11.05
C THR A 15 11.95 -16.14 -9.90
N CYS A 16 12.84 -15.17 -10.07
CA CYS A 16 12.92 -14.00 -9.20
C CYS A 16 11.64 -13.16 -9.37
N LEU A 17 10.88 -12.97 -8.29
CA LEU A 17 9.69 -12.12 -8.29
C LEU A 17 10.09 -10.64 -8.30
N ILE A 18 9.45 -9.86 -9.16
CA ILE A 18 9.69 -8.42 -9.29
C ILE A 18 8.60 -7.65 -8.53
N PHE A 19 9.00 -7.03 -7.43
CA PHE A 19 8.13 -6.16 -6.64
C PHE A 19 8.33 -4.69 -7.01
N ALA A 20 7.23 -4.02 -7.39
CA ALA A 20 7.19 -2.59 -7.62
C ALA A 20 7.16 -1.85 -6.25
N HIS A 21 8.34 -1.48 -5.77
CA HIS A 21 8.56 -0.77 -4.50
C HIS A 21 7.90 0.62 -4.51
N ARG A 22 6.88 0.81 -3.67
CA ARG A 22 5.97 1.97 -3.64
C ARG A 22 5.24 2.21 -4.97
N GLY A 23 4.91 1.11 -5.65
CA GLY A 23 4.48 1.11 -7.04
C GLY A 23 5.65 1.37 -8.00
N SER A 24 5.36 1.86 -9.21
CA SER A 24 6.40 2.18 -10.21
C SER A 24 7.11 3.51 -9.89
N LYS A 25 7.69 3.65 -8.70
CA LYS A 25 8.22 4.92 -8.19
C LYS A 25 9.35 5.54 -9.01
N CYS A 26 10.00 4.76 -9.87
CA CYS A 26 11.07 5.24 -10.75
C CYS A 26 10.53 6.16 -11.86
N ASN A 27 9.24 6.05 -12.22
CA ASN A 27 8.64 6.83 -13.31
C ASN A 27 7.26 7.43 -12.98
N ARG A 28 6.78 7.25 -11.75
CA ARG A 28 5.54 7.82 -11.18
C ARG A 28 5.79 8.28 -9.74
N PRO A 29 5.01 9.24 -9.21
CA PRO A 29 5.13 9.64 -7.81
C PRO A 29 4.86 8.45 -6.88
N GLU A 30 5.79 8.16 -5.98
CA GLU A 30 5.73 6.99 -5.09
C GLU A 30 4.43 6.94 -4.26
N ASN A 31 3.93 5.73 -3.98
CA ASN A 31 2.75 5.51 -3.12
C ASN A 31 1.47 6.24 -3.60
N THR A 32 1.31 6.43 -4.91
CA THR A 32 0.09 6.99 -5.53
C THR A 32 -0.65 5.96 -6.36
N LEU A 33 -1.92 6.22 -6.67
CA LEU A 33 -2.69 5.35 -7.57
C LEU A 33 -2.05 5.29 -8.96
N ALA A 34 -1.50 6.41 -9.45
CA ALA A 34 -0.75 6.43 -10.71
C ALA A 34 0.46 5.49 -10.70
N ALA A 35 1.20 5.40 -9.59
CA ALA A 35 2.33 4.47 -9.47
C ALA A 35 1.89 3.01 -9.44
N PHE A 36 0.78 2.69 -8.78
CA PHE A 36 0.23 1.34 -8.75
C PHE A 36 -0.37 0.92 -10.09
N GLN A 37 -1.09 1.81 -10.78
CA GLN A 37 -1.58 1.57 -12.14
C GLN A 37 -0.43 1.27 -13.11
N GLU A 38 0.66 2.03 -13.03
CA GLU A 38 1.83 1.77 -13.86
C GLU A 38 2.47 0.41 -13.54
N ALA A 39 2.55 0.03 -12.26
CA ALA A 39 3.06 -1.29 -11.86
C ALA A 39 2.25 -2.44 -12.45
N LEU A 40 0.91 -2.30 -12.47
CA LEU A 40 0.02 -3.25 -13.15
C LEU A 40 0.25 -3.28 -14.66
N ARG A 41 0.37 -2.10 -15.29
CA ARG A 41 0.62 -1.96 -16.73
C ARG A 41 1.90 -2.67 -17.18
N VAL A 42 2.97 -2.55 -16.38
CA VAL A 42 4.26 -3.22 -16.65
C VAL A 42 4.30 -4.67 -16.17
N LYS A 43 3.20 -5.18 -15.58
CA LYS A 43 3.04 -6.56 -15.11
C LYS A 43 4.05 -6.96 -14.04
N ALA A 44 4.25 -6.10 -13.04
CA ALA A 44 5.01 -6.48 -11.85
C ALA A 44 4.35 -7.70 -11.16
N ASP A 45 5.16 -8.62 -10.63
CA ASP A 45 4.65 -9.79 -9.91
C ASP A 45 4.03 -9.38 -8.56
N GLY A 46 4.59 -8.34 -7.95
CA GLY A 46 4.11 -7.77 -6.71
C GLY A 46 4.14 -6.26 -6.70
N ILE A 47 3.33 -5.68 -5.83
CA ILE A 47 3.34 -4.25 -5.48
C ILE A 47 3.67 -4.17 -4.01
N GLU A 48 4.54 -3.25 -3.64
CA GLU A 48 4.80 -2.91 -2.25
C GLU A 48 4.30 -1.49 -1.97
N LEU A 49 3.82 -1.28 -0.74
CA LEU A 49 3.38 0.03 -0.25
C LEU A 49 3.61 0.18 1.25
N ASP A 50 3.59 1.43 1.70
CA ASP A 50 3.84 1.84 3.08
C ASP A 50 2.55 2.37 3.73
N VAL A 51 2.21 1.91 4.93
CA VAL A 51 0.96 2.31 5.62
C VAL A 51 1.24 3.04 6.94
N HIS A 52 0.54 4.16 7.11
CA HIS A 52 0.43 4.92 8.36
C HIS A 52 -1.04 5.15 8.76
N LEU A 53 -1.27 5.61 10.00
CA LEU A 53 -2.57 6.12 10.45
C LEU A 53 -2.61 7.65 10.50
N THR A 54 -3.74 8.21 10.10
CA THR A 54 -4.10 9.63 10.26
C THR A 54 -4.54 9.94 11.69
N LYS A 55 -4.76 11.23 11.98
CA LYS A 55 -5.32 11.71 13.26
C LYS A 55 -6.70 11.14 13.58
N ASP A 56 -7.47 10.80 12.55
CA ASP A 56 -8.82 10.23 12.62
C ASP A 56 -8.83 8.74 12.24
N ASP A 57 -7.72 8.05 12.52
CA ASP A 57 -7.57 6.60 12.47
C ASP A 57 -7.87 5.95 11.12
N GLN A 58 -7.55 6.66 10.03
CA GLN A 58 -7.67 6.17 8.66
C GLN A 58 -6.32 5.62 8.17
N LEU A 59 -6.34 4.48 7.48
CA LEU A 59 -5.15 3.87 6.88
C LEU A 59 -4.79 4.59 5.57
N VAL A 60 -3.65 5.27 5.56
CA VAL A 60 -3.14 6.02 4.40
C VAL A 60 -1.81 5.48 3.92
N VAL A 61 -1.57 5.62 2.62
CA VAL A 61 -0.43 5.03 1.91
C VAL A 61 0.59 6.12 1.61
N ILE A 62 1.66 6.15 2.39
CA ILE A 62 2.77 7.13 2.30
C ILE A 62 3.96 6.58 3.09
N HIS A 63 5.19 6.88 2.66
CA HIS A 63 6.38 6.31 3.28
C HIS A 63 6.86 7.06 4.53
N ASP A 64 6.92 8.39 4.45
CA ASP A 64 7.52 9.21 5.49
C ASP A 64 6.48 9.53 6.57
N GLU A 65 6.93 9.69 7.82
CA GLU A 65 6.07 10.15 8.93
C GLU A 65 5.50 11.55 8.70
N LYS A 66 6.13 12.31 7.78
CA LYS A 66 5.77 13.66 7.40
C LYS A 66 5.43 13.72 5.92
N VAL A 67 4.43 14.53 5.59
CA VAL A 67 3.99 14.74 4.20
C VAL A 67 4.95 15.61 3.37
N ASN A 68 5.97 16.20 4.02
CA ASN A 68 6.77 17.30 3.47
C ASN A 68 7.53 16.99 2.17
N ARG A 69 8.04 15.75 2.02
CA ARG A 69 8.90 15.39 0.88
C ARG A 69 8.11 15.13 -0.38
N THR A 70 6.96 14.48 -0.25
CA THR A 70 6.18 13.92 -1.36
C THR A 70 4.86 14.61 -1.56
N THR A 71 4.64 15.79 -0.96
CA THR A 71 3.40 16.54 -1.15
C THR A 71 3.60 18.06 -1.14
N SER A 72 2.54 18.80 -1.50
CA SER A 72 2.46 20.25 -1.32
C SER A 72 2.29 20.72 0.15
N GLY A 73 2.13 19.79 1.10
CA GLY A 73 1.83 20.08 2.50
C GLY A 73 3.05 20.05 3.43
N LYS A 74 2.80 20.33 4.71
CA LYS A 74 3.76 20.13 5.80
C LYS A 74 3.05 19.59 7.04
N GLY A 75 3.77 18.77 7.81
CA GLY A 75 3.26 18.21 9.06
C GLY A 75 3.44 16.70 9.12
N ARG A 76 3.11 16.10 10.27
CA ARG A 76 3.13 14.64 10.42
C ARG A 76 1.80 14.05 9.98
N VAL A 77 1.84 12.86 9.40
CA VAL A 77 0.65 12.11 8.98
C VAL A 77 -0.32 11.91 10.16
N ARG A 78 0.20 11.50 11.33
CA ARG A 78 -0.60 11.30 12.56
C ARG A 78 -1.29 12.55 13.09
N ASP A 79 -0.81 13.74 12.70
CA ASP A 79 -1.32 15.02 13.22
C ASP A 79 -2.40 15.61 12.29
N LEU A 80 -2.64 15.00 11.11
CA LEU A 80 -3.57 15.45 10.09
C LEU A 80 -4.72 14.46 9.90
N ARG A 81 -5.94 14.97 9.66
CA ARG A 81 -7.11 14.16 9.29
C ARG A 81 -7.03 13.71 7.84
N LEU A 82 -7.70 12.61 7.50
CA LEU A 82 -7.78 12.14 6.12
C LEU A 82 -8.27 13.23 5.16
N ALA A 83 -9.30 13.98 5.54
CA ALA A 83 -9.85 15.05 4.72
C ALA A 83 -8.81 16.14 4.40
N GLU A 84 -7.90 16.44 5.32
CA GLU A 84 -6.82 17.42 5.13
C GLU A 84 -5.72 16.85 4.22
N LEU A 85 -5.34 15.58 4.44
CA LEU A 85 -4.36 14.88 3.60
C LEU A 85 -4.82 14.76 2.15
N LYS A 86 -6.12 14.56 1.92
CA LYS A 86 -6.71 14.46 0.57
C LYS A 86 -6.68 15.77 -0.22
N GLN A 87 -6.44 16.91 0.42
CA GLN A 87 -6.26 18.19 -0.28
C GLN A 87 -4.82 18.42 -0.75
N LEU A 88 -3.88 17.57 -0.33
CA LEU A 88 -2.47 17.73 -0.68
C LEU A 88 -2.20 17.14 -2.07
N ASP A 89 -1.39 17.84 -2.86
CA ASP A 89 -0.90 17.33 -4.14
C ASP A 89 0.32 16.44 -3.87
N ALA A 90 0.15 15.14 -4.10
CA ALA A 90 1.15 14.09 -3.92
C ALA A 90 1.91 13.72 -5.21
N GLY A 91 1.73 14.47 -6.31
CA GLY A 91 2.32 14.15 -7.61
C GLY A 91 3.21 15.24 -8.22
N SER A 92 2.90 16.52 -8.00
CA SER A 92 3.61 17.66 -8.59
C SER A 92 5.09 17.75 -8.20
N TRP A 93 5.48 17.17 -7.06
CA TRP A 93 6.88 17.10 -6.62
C TRP A 93 7.72 16.17 -7.51
N PHE A 94 7.09 15.17 -8.14
CA PHE A 94 7.72 14.22 -9.04
C PHE A 94 7.78 14.78 -10.46
N ASP A 95 6.62 15.14 -11.02
CA ASP A 95 6.49 15.79 -12.31
C ASP A 95 5.15 16.54 -12.38
N ARG A 96 5.11 17.68 -13.10
CA ARG A 96 3.90 18.49 -13.26
C ARG A 96 2.74 17.74 -13.93
N GLN A 97 3.02 16.70 -14.72
CA GLN A 97 1.97 15.89 -15.35
C GLN A 97 1.15 15.07 -14.34
N PHE A 98 1.67 14.83 -13.13
CA PHE A 98 0.96 14.13 -12.04
C PHE A 98 0.29 15.10 -11.06
N LYS A 99 0.16 16.37 -11.43
CA LYS A 99 -0.53 17.36 -10.61
C LYS A 99 -1.93 16.87 -10.26
N GLY A 100 -2.25 16.91 -8.97
CA GLY A 100 -3.56 16.49 -8.45
C GLY A 100 -3.65 15.03 -8.04
N GLU A 101 -2.59 14.22 -8.19
CA GLU A 101 -2.50 12.96 -7.44
C GLU A 101 -2.64 13.25 -5.95
N ALA A 102 -3.38 12.41 -5.24
CA ALA A 102 -3.62 12.53 -3.82
C ALA A 102 -2.94 11.38 -3.07
N ILE A 103 -2.70 11.56 -1.76
CA ILE A 103 -2.33 10.44 -0.88
C ILE A 103 -3.49 9.43 -0.88
N PRO A 104 -3.28 8.17 -1.30
CA PRO A 104 -4.33 7.16 -1.26
C PRO A 104 -4.53 6.63 0.16
N THR A 105 -5.75 6.15 0.41
CA THR A 105 -6.05 5.23 1.51
C THR A 105 -5.72 3.81 1.07
N LEU A 106 -5.45 2.93 2.03
CA LEU A 106 -5.24 1.50 1.72
C LEU A 106 -6.46 0.91 0.98
N LYS A 107 -7.68 1.32 1.37
CA LYS A 107 -8.93 0.89 0.74
C LYS A 107 -9.01 1.29 -0.75
N GLU A 108 -8.58 2.49 -1.11
CA GLU A 108 -8.55 2.91 -2.53
C GLU A 108 -7.56 2.09 -3.34
N VAL A 109 -6.41 1.72 -2.76
CA VAL A 109 -5.45 0.84 -3.43
C VAL A 109 -6.05 -0.55 -3.64
N LEU A 110 -6.64 -1.16 -2.61
CA LEU A 110 -7.32 -2.47 -2.74
C LEU A 110 -8.40 -2.46 -3.82
N LYS A 111 -9.22 -1.40 -3.84
CA LYS A 111 -10.26 -1.21 -4.87
C LYS A 111 -9.66 -1.11 -6.27
N LEU A 112 -8.57 -0.37 -6.45
CA LEU A 112 -7.86 -0.28 -7.73
C LEU A 112 -7.40 -1.68 -8.18
N LEU A 113 -6.70 -2.42 -7.32
CA LEU A 113 -6.16 -3.74 -7.65
C LEU A 113 -7.27 -4.76 -7.99
N ASN A 114 -8.39 -4.72 -7.27
CA ASN A 114 -9.57 -5.55 -7.56
C ASN A 114 -10.19 -5.21 -8.91
N ASN A 115 -10.39 -3.91 -9.20
CA ASN A 115 -10.98 -3.47 -10.46
C ASN A 115 -10.12 -3.87 -11.68
N GLU A 116 -8.80 -3.90 -11.50
CA GLU A 116 -7.84 -4.30 -12.53
C GLU A 116 -7.61 -5.83 -12.57
N ASN A 117 -8.35 -6.61 -11.77
CA ASN A 117 -8.23 -8.07 -11.66
C ASN A 117 -6.79 -8.53 -11.39
N PHE A 118 -6.04 -7.80 -10.55
CA PHE A 118 -4.69 -8.16 -10.19
C PHE A 118 -4.66 -9.50 -9.43
N THR A 119 -3.72 -10.39 -9.73
CA THR A 119 -3.62 -11.73 -9.11
C THR A 119 -2.26 -12.01 -8.46
N GLY A 120 -1.39 -11.01 -8.38
CA GLY A 120 -0.03 -11.16 -7.85
C GLY A 120 0.07 -11.02 -6.33
N PHE A 121 1.09 -10.31 -5.88
CA PHE A 121 1.36 -10.06 -4.45
C PHE A 121 1.17 -8.59 -4.09
N LEU A 122 0.55 -8.30 -2.95
CA LEU A 122 0.57 -6.99 -2.33
C LEU A 122 1.32 -7.08 -1.00
N ASN A 123 2.50 -6.46 -0.94
CA ASN A 123 3.25 -6.32 0.30
C ASN A 123 2.88 -5.01 1.01
N ILE A 124 2.36 -5.14 2.22
CA ILE A 124 1.95 -4.02 3.07
C ILE A 124 2.99 -3.85 4.16
N GLU A 125 3.80 -2.80 4.07
CA GLU A 125 4.71 -2.41 5.15
C GLU A 125 3.98 -1.55 6.19
N LEU A 126 4.00 -1.98 7.44
CA LEU A 126 3.51 -1.19 8.57
C LEU A 126 4.63 -0.26 9.07
N LYS A 127 4.46 1.05 8.85
CA LYS A 127 5.45 2.09 9.21
C LYS A 127 5.37 2.50 10.67
N THR A 128 5.81 1.58 11.52
CA THR A 128 5.80 1.71 12.99
C THR A 128 7.18 1.96 13.61
N ASP A 129 8.22 2.08 12.79
CA ASP A 129 9.62 2.10 13.22
C ASP A 129 10.03 3.40 13.95
N ILE A 130 9.45 4.54 13.55
CA ILE A 130 9.68 5.83 14.20
C ILE A 130 8.48 6.27 15.04
N ILE A 131 7.27 5.94 14.58
CA ILE A 131 6.01 6.31 15.22
C ILE A 131 5.22 5.06 15.50
N ASN A 132 4.97 4.78 16.79
CA ASN A 132 4.06 3.70 17.14
C ASN A 132 2.60 4.12 16.86
N TYR A 133 1.84 3.21 16.24
CA TYR A 133 0.41 3.35 15.94
C TYR A 133 -0.35 2.20 16.59
N PRO A 134 -0.76 2.31 17.86
CA PRO A 134 -1.52 1.24 18.52
C PRO A 134 -2.79 0.89 17.72
N GLY A 135 -2.98 -0.39 17.39
CA GLY A 135 -4.17 -0.87 16.69
C GLY A 135 -4.07 -0.84 15.15
N ILE A 136 -2.92 -0.49 14.58
CA ILE A 136 -2.76 -0.42 13.11
C ILE A 136 -2.87 -1.80 12.47
N GLU A 137 -2.34 -2.83 13.13
CA GLU A 137 -2.41 -4.23 12.70
C GLU A 137 -3.85 -4.70 12.59
N GLU A 138 -4.62 -4.53 13.66
CA GLU A 138 -6.03 -4.92 13.72
C GLU A 138 -6.82 -4.18 12.64
N LYS A 139 -6.60 -2.88 12.47
CA LYS A 139 -7.27 -2.10 11.42
C LYS A 139 -6.96 -2.60 10.01
N VAL A 140 -5.71 -2.95 9.73
CA VAL A 140 -5.33 -3.51 8.42
C VAL A 140 -5.99 -4.86 8.22
N VAL A 141 -5.90 -5.77 9.20
CA VAL A 141 -6.51 -7.11 9.10
C VAL A 141 -8.03 -7.01 8.94
N GLU A 142 -8.70 -6.18 9.72
CA GLU A 142 -10.14 -5.93 9.63
C GLU A 142 -10.55 -5.42 8.25
N LEU A 143 -9.78 -4.48 7.68
CA LEU A 143 -10.03 -3.98 6.33
C LEU A 143 -9.85 -5.08 5.28
N ILE A 144 -8.77 -5.87 5.37
CA ILE A 144 -8.50 -6.95 4.41
C ILE A 144 -9.56 -8.05 4.51
N ALA A 145 -10.01 -8.39 5.73
CA ALA A 145 -11.04 -9.41 5.96
C ALA A 145 -12.43 -9.02 5.40
N GLN A 146 -12.68 -7.74 5.15
CA GLN A 146 -13.92 -7.24 4.56
C GLN A 146 -13.94 -7.33 3.02
N GLU A 147 -12.80 -7.63 2.39
CA GLU A 147 -12.65 -7.60 0.94
C GLU A 147 -12.46 -9.02 0.38
N THR A 148 -12.97 -9.28 -0.82
CA THR A 148 -12.64 -10.51 -1.57
C THR A 148 -11.51 -10.22 -2.54
N LEU A 149 -10.30 -10.65 -2.21
CA LEU A 149 -9.09 -10.30 -2.95
C LEU A 149 -8.61 -11.47 -3.84
N PRO A 150 -8.41 -11.27 -5.15
CA PRO A 150 -7.88 -12.28 -6.06
C PRO A 150 -6.35 -12.41 -6.04
N PHE A 151 -5.67 -11.67 -5.15
CA PHE A 151 -4.22 -11.60 -4.99
C PHE A 151 -3.80 -11.94 -3.55
N THR A 152 -2.51 -12.19 -3.35
CA THR A 152 -1.96 -12.59 -2.04
C THR A 152 -1.47 -11.38 -1.27
N ILE A 153 -1.80 -11.29 0.03
CA ILE A 153 -1.26 -10.28 0.93
C ILE A 153 0.01 -10.79 1.62
N ILE A 154 1.05 -9.95 1.64
CA ILE A 154 2.25 -10.12 2.46
C ILE A 154 2.25 -8.94 3.44
N TYR A 155 2.53 -9.23 4.71
CA TYR A 155 2.68 -8.21 5.74
C TYR A 155 4.15 -8.09 6.12
N SER A 156 4.69 -6.88 6.10
CA SER A 156 6.07 -6.60 6.48
C SER A 156 6.17 -5.48 7.52
N SER A 157 7.23 -5.51 8.31
CA SER A 157 7.59 -4.42 9.22
C SER A 157 9.09 -4.51 9.55
N LEU A 158 9.71 -3.36 9.79
CA LEU A 158 11.08 -3.28 10.32
C LEU A 158 11.13 -3.37 11.85
N THR A 159 9.97 -3.47 12.52
CA THR A 159 9.87 -3.56 13.98
C THR A 159 9.54 -4.99 14.43
N SER A 160 10.40 -5.59 15.27
CA SER A 160 10.25 -6.98 15.71
C SER A 160 9.11 -7.26 16.70
N LEU A 161 8.57 -6.23 17.37
CA LEU A 161 7.49 -6.39 18.37
C LEU A 161 6.12 -6.69 17.74
N HIS A 162 5.86 -6.25 16.51
CA HIS A 162 4.52 -6.28 15.91
C HIS A 162 4.11 -7.63 15.33
N PHE A 163 5.06 -8.46 14.88
CA PHE A 163 4.73 -9.79 14.36
C PHE A 163 4.08 -10.72 15.41
N LYS A 164 4.37 -10.54 16.71
CA LYS A 164 3.74 -11.33 17.79
C LYS A 164 2.28 -10.94 18.05
N GLY A 165 1.91 -9.67 17.84
CA GLY A 165 0.53 -9.21 17.92
C GLY A 165 -0.23 -9.59 16.65
N PHE A 166 0.37 -9.31 15.49
CA PHE A 166 -0.19 -9.59 14.18
C PHE A 166 -0.59 -11.06 13.99
N MET A 167 0.30 -12.02 14.30
CA MET A 167 0.02 -13.47 14.20
C MET A 167 -1.12 -13.98 15.10
N ARG A 168 -1.62 -13.19 16.05
CA ARG A 168 -2.78 -13.57 16.86
C ARG A 168 -4.11 -13.09 16.25
N SER A 169 -4.05 -12.15 15.31
CA SER A 169 -5.23 -11.51 14.71
C SER A 169 -5.53 -12.05 13.30
N VAL A 170 -4.61 -12.80 12.70
CA VAL A 170 -4.80 -13.54 11.42
C VAL A 170 -5.14 -15.01 11.65
#